data_AF-A0A2T6CL75-F1
#
_entry.id   AF-A0A2T6CL75-F1
#
_cell.length_a   1.000
_cell.length_b   1.000
_cell.length_c   1.000
_cell.angle_alpha   90.00
_cell.angle_beta   90.00
_cell.angle_gamma   90.00
#
_symmetry.space_group_name_H-M   'P 1'
#
loop_
_entity.id
_entity.type
_entity.pdbx_description
1 polymer ?
#
loop_
_entity_poly.entity_id
_entity_poly.type
_entity_poly.pdbx_seq_one_letter_code
_entity_poly.pdbx_strand_id
1 'polypeptide(L)'
;MDETPRQPPPPPPSFPPPAPRPVRPGPALALPRRRAALRSPLEVSEASAVTRESIRAFVSATRAPFTGQPAPEDTARIAELERSLRQLELLLADRERVVEESEARLNERERDIAEMEALLIARQQVIASTRQPAPAGQPVSAEQKAALERLRAELERQAASVEEARRALREREEFLEASETKLFEKVQAQQEKEIELEQREEDLRARERRVREREAAVDPAAAAALQAEDQAAKQRDEFKE
;
A
#
# COMPACT_ATOMS: atom_id res chain seq x y z
N MET A 1 87.32 -30.11 18.72
CA MET A 1 86.13 -29.97 17.87
C MET A 1 84.96 -30.07 18.81
N ASP A 2 84.39 -28.93 19.21
CA ASP A 2 83.34 -28.85 20.24
C ASP A 2 81.97 -29.10 19.62
N GLU A 3 81.29 -30.14 20.10
CA GLU A 3 79.87 -30.38 19.85
C GLU A 3 79.04 -29.46 20.76
N THR A 4 78.29 -28.55 20.16
CA THR A 4 77.28 -27.74 20.87
C THR A 4 75.96 -28.52 20.93
N PRO A 5 75.30 -28.63 22.10
CA PRO A 5 74.06 -29.38 22.20
C PRO A 5 72.90 -28.57 21.60
N ARG A 6 72.10 -29.21 20.74
CA ARG A 6 70.87 -28.63 20.19
C ARG A 6 69.84 -28.46 21.30
N GLN A 7 69.43 -27.21 21.51
CA GLN A 7 68.35 -26.84 22.43
C GLN A 7 67.00 -27.31 21.86
N PRO A 8 66.12 -27.94 22.66
CA PRO A 8 64.79 -28.35 22.20
C PRO A 8 63.88 -27.13 21.99
N PRO A 9 62.90 -27.20 21.07
CA PRO A 9 61.99 -26.10 20.79
C PRO A 9 61.08 -25.78 21.99
N PRO A 10 60.68 -24.51 22.17
CA PRO A 10 59.82 -24.12 23.27
C PRO A 10 58.42 -24.72 23.14
N PRO A 11 57.74 -25.04 24.25
CA PRO A 11 56.38 -25.54 24.23
C PRO A 11 55.40 -24.45 23.72
N PRO A 12 54.26 -24.86 23.12
CA PRO A 12 53.25 -23.91 22.64
C PRO A 12 52.62 -23.15 23.82
N PRO A 13 52.16 -21.91 23.60
CA PRO A 13 51.51 -21.10 24.64
C PRO A 13 50.22 -21.78 25.13
N SER A 14 50.16 -22.04 26.44
CA SER A 14 48.96 -22.54 27.13
C SER A 14 48.01 -21.37 27.38
N PHE A 15 46.87 -21.35 26.68
CA PHE A 15 45.80 -20.40 26.93
C PHE A 15 44.90 -20.94 28.05
N PRO A 16 44.67 -20.18 29.14
CA PRO A 16 43.72 -20.59 30.17
C PRO A 16 42.30 -20.61 29.58
N PRO A 17 41.42 -21.53 30.02
CA PRO A 17 40.03 -21.52 29.61
C PRO A 17 39.36 -20.20 30.04
N PRO A 18 38.45 -19.64 29.22
CA PRO A 18 37.76 -18.41 29.57
C PRO A 18 36.95 -18.60 30.84
N ALA A 19 37.10 -17.68 31.79
CA ALA A 19 36.28 -17.66 33.00
C ALA A 19 34.78 -17.60 32.62
N PRO A 20 33.90 -18.32 33.35
CA PRO A 20 32.47 -18.26 33.10
C PRO A 20 31.99 -16.83 33.32
N ARG A 21 31.47 -16.20 32.26
CA ARG A 21 30.87 -14.86 32.37
C ARG A 21 29.64 -14.95 33.25
N PRO A 22 29.41 -14.02 34.20
CA PRO A 22 28.17 -13.96 34.94
C PRO A 22 27.03 -13.71 33.94
N VAL A 23 26.08 -14.64 33.91
CA VAL A 23 24.85 -14.53 33.13
C VAL A 23 24.06 -13.36 33.70
N ARG A 24 24.16 -12.19 33.09
CA ARG A 24 23.20 -11.12 33.32
C ARG A 24 21.86 -11.61 32.77
N PRO A 25 20.77 -11.60 33.57
CA PRO A 25 19.44 -11.79 33.00
C PRO A 25 19.25 -10.67 31.97
N GLY A 26 19.19 -11.04 30.69
CA GLY A 26 18.88 -10.10 29.62
C GLY A 26 17.53 -9.44 29.89
N PRO A 27 17.28 -8.23 29.37
CA PRO A 27 15.95 -7.65 29.40
C PRO A 27 14.98 -8.67 28.79
N ALA A 28 13.95 -9.04 29.54
CA ALA A 28 12.90 -9.92 29.03
C ALA A 28 12.41 -9.33 27.71
N LEU A 29 12.49 -10.11 26.63
CA LEU A 29 11.93 -9.77 25.33
C LEU A 29 10.40 -9.77 25.46
N ALA A 30 9.85 -8.74 26.08
CA ALA A 30 8.44 -8.46 26.06
C ALA A 30 8.14 -7.82 24.70
N LEU A 31 7.57 -8.61 23.80
CA LEU A 31 6.96 -8.08 22.59
C LEU A 31 5.98 -6.97 23.00
N PRO A 32 6.03 -5.78 22.39
CA PRO A 32 5.04 -4.77 22.64
C PRO A 32 3.70 -5.35 22.18
N ARG A 33 2.85 -5.72 23.14
CA ARG A 33 1.43 -5.99 22.89
C ARG A 33 0.86 -4.69 22.35
N ARG A 34 0.88 -4.53 21.02
CA ARG A 34 -0.02 -3.62 20.33
C ARG A 34 -1.42 -4.07 20.75
N ARG A 35 -2.01 -3.33 21.68
CA ARG A 35 -3.46 -3.26 21.81
C ARG A 35 -3.94 -2.65 20.49
N ALA A 36 -4.04 -3.49 19.46
CA ALA A 36 -5.01 -3.24 18.42
C ALA A 36 -6.33 -3.09 19.17
N ALA A 37 -7.00 -1.95 19.00
CA ALA A 37 -8.35 -1.74 19.46
C ALA A 37 -9.28 -2.69 18.68
N LEU A 38 -9.14 -4.00 18.94
CA LEU A 38 -10.14 -4.98 18.64
C LEU A 38 -11.27 -4.65 19.61
N ARG A 39 -12.25 -3.89 19.11
CA ARG A 39 -13.56 -3.76 19.77
C ARG A 39 -13.97 -5.17 20.17
N SER A 40 -14.41 -5.33 21.42
CA SER A 40 -14.69 -6.66 21.93
C SER A 40 -15.82 -7.28 21.08
N PRO A 41 -15.81 -8.61 20.85
CA PRO A 41 -16.87 -9.26 20.06
C PRO A 41 -18.27 -9.02 20.67
N LEU A 42 -18.35 -8.70 21.97
CA LEU A 42 -19.59 -8.32 22.65
C LEU A 42 -20.05 -6.91 22.26
N GLU A 43 -19.14 -5.95 22.12
CA GLU A 43 -19.47 -4.58 21.63
C GLU A 43 -19.95 -4.59 20.17
N VAL A 44 -19.37 -5.46 19.34
CA VAL A 44 -19.83 -5.66 17.95
C VAL A 44 -21.21 -6.30 17.93
N SER A 45 -21.50 -7.22 18.86
CA SER A 45 -22.81 -7.86 19.00
C SER A 45 -23.89 -6.88 19.49
N GLU A 46 -23.58 -6.05 20.49
CA GLU A 46 -24.50 -5.02 21.00
C GLU A 46 -24.76 -3.93 19.95
N ALA A 47 -23.72 -3.45 19.26
CA ALA A 47 -23.88 -2.50 18.15
C ALA A 47 -24.70 -3.11 17.00
N SER A 48 -24.51 -4.40 16.71
CA SER A 48 -25.30 -5.12 15.70
C SER A 48 -26.76 -5.30 16.12
N ALA A 49 -27.04 -5.52 17.41
CA ALA A 49 -28.40 -5.64 17.93
C ALA A 49 -29.15 -4.30 17.84
N VAL A 50 -28.52 -3.20 18.26
CA VAL A 50 -29.07 -1.85 18.16
C VAL A 50 -29.31 -1.46 16.69
N THR A 51 -28.41 -1.85 15.79
CA THR A 51 -28.57 -1.60 14.34
C THR A 51 -29.71 -2.44 13.74
N ARG A 52 -29.90 -3.67 14.21
CA ARG A 52 -31.04 -4.51 13.76
C ARG A 52 -32.37 -3.96 14.26
N GLU A 53 -32.42 -3.45 15.48
CA GLU A 53 -33.63 -2.81 16.03
C GLU A 53 -33.96 -1.50 15.29
N SER A 54 -32.95 -0.68 14.95
CA SER A 54 -33.17 0.54 14.17
C SER A 54 -33.63 0.24 12.73
N ILE A 55 -33.08 -0.80 12.09
CA ILE A 55 -33.55 -1.29 10.77
C ILE A 55 -34.98 -1.80 10.89
N ARG A 56 -35.33 -2.55 11.94
CA ARG A 56 -36.68 -3.09 12.12
C ARG A 56 -37.70 -1.98 12.34
N ALA A 57 -37.33 -0.94 13.11
CA ALA A 57 -38.13 0.26 13.30
C ALA A 57 -38.33 1.04 11.99
N PHE A 58 -37.27 1.19 11.18
CA PHE A 58 -37.32 1.83 9.87
C PHE A 58 -38.22 1.06 8.88
N VAL A 59 -38.07 -0.26 8.82
CA VAL A 59 -38.89 -1.13 7.97
C VAL A 59 -40.35 -1.12 8.43
N SER A 60 -40.63 -1.02 9.73
CA SER A 60 -42.01 -0.87 10.21
C SER A 60 -42.61 0.50 9.90
N ALA A 61 -41.82 1.58 9.91
CA ALA A 61 -42.26 2.93 9.59
C ALA A 61 -42.51 3.12 8.08
N THR A 62 -41.81 2.37 7.23
CA THR A 62 -41.94 2.40 5.77
C THR A 62 -42.99 1.43 5.22
N ARG A 63 -43.54 0.53 6.06
CA ARG A 63 -44.55 -0.47 5.66
C ARG A 63 -45.99 0.08 5.75
N ALA A 64 -46.29 1.04 4.86
CA ALA A 64 -47.60 1.37 4.22
C ALA A 64 -48.55 2.38 4.93
N PRO A 65 -49.39 3.19 4.19
CA PRO A 65 -50.05 2.84 2.92
C PRO A 65 -49.84 3.79 1.73
N PHE A 66 -49.61 3.21 0.55
CA PHE A 66 -50.20 3.56 -0.75
C PHE A 66 -50.73 5.00 -0.99
N THR A 67 -49.91 6.03 -0.87
CA THR A 67 -50.13 7.31 -1.55
C THR A 67 -48.83 7.77 -2.17
N GLY A 68 -48.78 7.72 -3.50
CA GLY A 68 -47.56 7.76 -4.31
C GLY A 68 -46.83 9.11 -4.40
N GLN A 69 -46.67 9.84 -3.30
CA GLN A 69 -45.69 10.93 -3.22
C GLN A 69 -45.02 10.95 -1.83
N PRO A 70 -43.68 10.81 -1.75
CA PRO A 70 -42.96 10.95 -0.48
C PRO A 70 -43.10 12.39 0.05
N ALA A 71 -43.32 12.55 1.35
CA ALA A 71 -43.32 13.87 1.96
C ALA A 71 -41.92 14.52 1.79
N PRO A 72 -41.80 15.86 1.72
CA PRO A 72 -40.51 16.52 1.53
C PRO A 72 -39.49 16.17 2.63
N GLU A 73 -39.95 15.92 3.87
CA GLU A 73 -39.10 15.41 4.96
C GLU A 73 -38.54 14.02 4.69
N ASP A 74 -39.30 13.15 4.02
CA ASP A 74 -38.84 11.82 3.62
C ASP A 74 -37.80 11.91 2.50
N THR A 75 -37.95 12.84 1.56
CA THR A 75 -36.97 13.04 0.48
C THR A 75 -35.60 13.52 1.01
N ALA A 76 -35.60 14.44 1.98
CA ALA A 76 -34.36 14.91 2.61
C ALA A 76 -33.66 13.80 3.41
N ARG A 77 -34.43 13.00 4.14
CA ARG A 77 -33.93 11.83 4.88
C ARG A 77 -33.41 10.73 3.95
N ILE A 78 -34.10 10.46 2.85
CA ILE A 78 -33.64 9.52 1.81
C ILE A 78 -32.31 9.99 1.23
N ALA A 79 -32.17 11.27 0.88
CA ALA A 79 -30.92 11.82 0.36
C ALA A 79 -29.76 11.78 1.39
N GLU A 80 -30.05 11.85 2.70
CA GLU A 80 -29.06 11.65 3.76
C GLU A 80 -28.65 10.18 3.91
N LEU A 81 -29.61 9.26 3.83
CA LEU A 81 -29.35 7.82 3.83
C LEU A 81 -28.55 7.39 2.60
N GLU A 82 -28.85 7.92 1.43
CA GLU A 82 -28.06 7.66 0.20
C GLU A 82 -26.64 8.18 0.32
N ARG A 83 -26.43 9.36 0.92
CA ARG A 83 -25.09 9.89 1.18
C ARG A 83 -24.32 9.03 2.18
N SER A 84 -24.96 8.60 3.27
CA SER A 84 -24.30 7.74 4.26
C SER A 84 -24.01 6.35 3.70
N LEU A 85 -24.89 5.79 2.86
CA LEU A 85 -24.66 4.53 2.15
C LEU A 85 -23.44 4.63 1.23
N ARG A 86 -23.34 5.69 0.41
CA ARG A 86 -22.16 5.92 -0.44
C ARG A 86 -20.87 6.07 0.37
N GLN A 87 -20.93 6.73 1.53
CA GLN A 87 -19.78 6.84 2.44
C GLN A 87 -19.37 5.48 3.00
N LEU A 88 -20.33 4.64 3.38
CA LEU A 88 -20.05 3.30 3.88
C LEU A 88 -19.50 2.37 2.79
N GLU A 89 -19.99 2.49 1.56
CA GLU A 89 -19.45 1.75 0.40
C GLU A 89 -17.99 2.13 0.13
N LEU A 90 -17.64 3.42 0.18
CA LEU A 90 -16.26 3.87 0.06
C LEU A 90 -15.37 3.33 1.18
N LEU A 91 -15.84 3.39 2.44
CA LEU A 91 -15.11 2.85 3.58
C LEU A 91 -14.95 1.33 3.52
N LEU A 92 -15.91 0.62 2.93
CA LEU A 92 -15.81 -0.82 2.70
C LEU A 92 -14.75 -1.12 1.65
N ALA A 93 -14.77 -0.42 0.52
CA ALA A 93 -13.77 -0.57 -0.54
C ALA A 93 -12.34 -0.29 -0.04
N ASP A 94 -12.17 0.76 0.79
CA ASP A 94 -10.88 1.06 1.42
C ASP A 94 -10.42 -0.07 2.36
N ARG A 95 -11.34 -0.67 3.12
CA ARG A 95 -11.03 -1.80 3.99
C ARG A 95 -10.67 -3.05 3.22
N GLU A 96 -11.41 -3.37 2.16
CA GLU A 96 -11.13 -4.51 1.29
C GLU A 96 -9.74 -4.38 0.69
N ARG A 97 -9.38 -3.20 0.19
CA ARG A 97 -8.02 -2.92 -0.30
C ARG A 97 -6.95 -3.14 0.76
N VAL A 98 -7.16 -2.67 2.00
CA VAL A 98 -6.19 -2.89 3.09
C VAL A 98 -6.05 -4.37 3.43
N VAL A 99 -7.15 -5.13 3.38
CA VAL A 99 -7.12 -6.58 3.59
C VAL A 99 -6.33 -7.26 2.49
N GLU A 100 -6.60 -6.96 1.22
CA GLU A 100 -5.86 -7.50 0.07
C GLU A 100 -4.36 -7.20 0.17
N GLU A 101 -3.98 -5.96 0.49
CA GLU A 101 -2.58 -5.58 0.72
C GLU A 101 -1.94 -6.36 1.88
N SER A 102 -2.70 -6.63 2.95
CA SER A 102 -2.22 -7.41 4.09
C SER A 102 -2.07 -8.91 3.77
N GLU A 103 -3.00 -9.47 2.98
CA GLU A 103 -2.96 -10.85 2.52
C GLU A 103 -1.80 -11.08 1.56
N ALA A 104 -1.55 -10.13 0.65
CA ALA A 104 -0.38 -10.17 -0.23
C ALA A 104 0.94 -10.23 0.57
N ARG A 105 1.08 -9.39 1.61
CA ARG A 105 2.26 -9.41 2.49
C ARG A 105 2.39 -10.69 3.31
N LEU A 106 1.28 -11.30 3.72
CA LEU A 106 1.30 -12.59 4.41
C LEU A 106 1.75 -13.70 3.46
N ASN A 107 1.23 -13.72 2.24
CA ASN A 107 1.63 -14.69 1.21
C ASN A 107 3.12 -14.58 0.85
N GLU A 108 3.67 -13.37 0.79
CA GLU A 108 5.12 -13.17 0.60
C GLU A 108 5.93 -13.77 1.76
N ARG A 109 5.53 -13.50 3.02
CA ARG A 109 6.20 -14.06 4.20
C ARG A 109 6.10 -15.58 4.29
N GLU A 110 4.97 -16.16 3.88
CA GLU A 110 4.80 -17.61 3.83
C GLU A 110 5.76 -18.24 2.82
N ARG A 111 5.97 -17.60 1.66
CA ARG A 111 6.98 -18.03 0.68
C ARG A 111 8.39 -17.93 1.25
N ASP A 112 8.75 -16.82 1.88
CA ASP A 112 10.08 -16.63 2.50
C ASP A 112 10.35 -17.70 3.57
N ILE A 113 9.35 -18.03 4.40
CA ILE A 113 9.45 -19.08 5.41
C ILE A 113 9.64 -20.44 4.74
N ALA A 114 8.86 -20.76 3.71
CA ALA A 114 9.00 -22.03 2.98
C ALA A 114 10.39 -22.18 2.34
N GLU A 115 10.95 -21.10 1.79
CA GLU A 115 12.32 -21.09 1.25
C GLU A 115 13.36 -21.29 2.36
N MET A 116 13.22 -20.61 3.50
CA MET A 116 14.11 -20.78 4.66
C MET A 116 14.05 -22.21 5.21
N GLU A 117 12.86 -22.80 5.30
CA GLU A 117 12.67 -24.19 5.73
C GLU A 117 13.34 -25.17 4.77
N ALA A 118 13.20 -24.96 3.45
CA ALA A 118 13.87 -25.77 2.44
C ALA A 118 15.41 -25.68 2.57
N LEU A 119 15.96 -24.49 2.81
CA LEU A 119 17.38 -24.29 3.05
C LEU A 119 17.87 -24.96 4.34
N LEU A 120 17.08 -24.90 5.41
CA LEU A 120 17.39 -25.58 6.67
C LEU A 120 17.40 -27.10 6.50
N ILE A 121 16.43 -27.66 5.77
CA ILE A 121 16.38 -29.09 5.46
C ILE A 121 17.60 -29.50 4.63
N ALA A 122 17.93 -28.74 3.58
CA ALA A 122 19.11 -29.00 2.76
C ALA A 122 20.41 -28.96 3.60
N ARG A 123 20.55 -27.96 4.48
CA ARG A 123 21.70 -27.86 5.39
C ARG A 123 21.76 -29.03 6.38
N GLN A 124 20.62 -29.46 6.91
CA GLN A 124 20.53 -30.61 7.80
C GLN A 124 20.99 -31.90 7.08
N GLN A 125 20.62 -32.08 5.82
CA GLN A 125 21.08 -33.21 5.00
C GLN A 125 22.60 -33.16 4.78
N VAL A 126 23.16 -31.99 4.49
CA VAL A 126 24.63 -31.81 4.38
C VAL A 126 25.34 -32.15 5.69
N ILE A 127 24.83 -31.68 6.84
CA ILE A 127 25.39 -32.02 8.15
C ILE A 127 25.28 -33.52 8.45
N ALA A 128 24.16 -34.15 8.11
CA ALA A 128 23.98 -35.59 8.26
C ALA A 128 24.98 -36.37 7.37
N SER A 129 25.20 -35.92 6.14
CA SER A 129 26.16 -36.53 5.20
C SER A 129 27.62 -36.35 5.62
N THR A 130 27.95 -35.25 6.32
CA THR A 130 29.31 -34.99 6.84
C THR A 130 29.59 -35.68 8.17
N ARG A 131 28.55 -36.00 8.95
CA ARG A 131 28.66 -36.81 10.18
C ARG A 131 28.78 -38.31 9.92
N GLN A 132 28.42 -38.78 8.72
CA GLN A 132 28.79 -40.11 8.26
C GLN A 132 30.32 -40.14 8.13
N PRO A 133 31.06 -40.97 8.89
CA PRO A 133 32.50 -41.03 8.77
C PRO A 133 32.85 -41.49 7.36
N ALA A 134 33.39 -40.59 6.55
CA ALA A 134 34.02 -40.98 5.30
C ALA A 134 35.15 -41.96 5.64
N PRO A 135 35.21 -43.15 5.02
CA PRO A 135 36.37 -44.03 5.18
C PRO A 135 37.60 -43.25 4.72
N ALA A 136 38.47 -42.92 5.68
CA ALA A 136 39.67 -42.12 5.44
C ALA A 136 40.51 -42.79 4.34
N GLY A 137 40.72 -42.07 3.23
CA GLY A 137 41.56 -42.51 2.11
C GLY A 137 40.84 -43.01 0.85
N GLN A 138 39.50 -43.01 0.79
CA GLN A 138 38.81 -43.32 -0.47
C GLN A 138 38.75 -42.09 -1.41
N PRO A 139 39.10 -42.24 -2.70
CA PRO A 139 38.89 -41.18 -3.68
C PRO A 139 37.39 -40.86 -3.76
N VAL A 140 37.06 -39.57 -3.90
CA VAL A 140 35.68 -39.06 -4.04
C VAL A 140 34.88 -40.00 -4.96
N SER A 141 33.84 -40.64 -4.40
CA SER A 141 33.10 -41.66 -5.14
C SER A 141 32.42 -41.04 -6.37
N ALA A 142 32.20 -41.83 -7.42
CA ALA A 142 31.56 -41.34 -8.63
C ALA A 142 30.18 -40.72 -8.33
N GLU A 143 29.47 -41.24 -7.33
CA GLU A 143 28.18 -40.72 -6.86
C GLU A 143 28.30 -39.33 -6.24
N GLN A 144 29.35 -39.07 -5.43
CA GLN A 144 29.60 -37.73 -4.86
C GLN A 144 29.94 -36.71 -5.95
N LYS A 145 30.68 -37.11 -6.99
CA LYS A 145 30.96 -36.23 -8.15
C LYS A 145 29.67 -35.91 -8.92
N ALA A 146 28.84 -36.92 -9.19
CA ALA A 146 27.56 -36.71 -9.86
C ALA A 146 26.60 -35.83 -9.04
N ALA A 147 26.57 -35.98 -7.71
CA ALA A 147 25.78 -35.13 -6.84
C ALA A 147 26.25 -33.67 -6.85
N LEU A 148 27.57 -33.43 -6.86
CA LEU A 148 28.15 -32.09 -6.98
C LEU A 148 27.86 -31.46 -8.35
N GLU A 149 27.92 -32.23 -9.44
CA GLU A 149 27.56 -31.74 -10.78
C GLU A 149 26.09 -31.36 -10.87
N ARG A 150 25.19 -32.15 -10.28
CA ARG A 150 23.76 -31.81 -10.18
C ARG A 150 23.53 -30.53 -9.38
N LEU A 151 24.22 -30.37 -8.26
CA LEU A 151 24.11 -29.16 -7.43
C LEU A 151 24.61 -27.92 -8.19
N ARG A 152 25.70 -28.04 -8.95
CA ARG A 152 26.21 -26.96 -9.80
C ARG A 152 25.21 -26.57 -10.90
N ALA A 153 24.64 -27.56 -11.58
CA ALA A 153 23.63 -27.32 -12.61
C ALA A 153 22.38 -26.62 -12.04
N GLU A 154 21.93 -27.01 -10.84
CA GLU A 154 20.79 -26.36 -10.19
C GLU A 154 21.14 -24.92 -9.77
N LEU A 155 22.35 -24.67 -9.25
CA LEU A 155 22.82 -23.32 -8.93
C LEU A 155 22.93 -22.43 -10.16
N GLU A 156 23.42 -22.95 -11.29
CA GLU A 156 23.49 -22.21 -12.56
C GLU A 156 22.07 -21.87 -13.07
N ARG A 157 21.13 -22.81 -12.97
CA ARG A 157 19.73 -22.58 -13.33
C ARG A 157 19.08 -21.52 -12.44
N GLN A 158 19.31 -21.59 -11.13
CA GLN A 158 18.81 -20.59 -10.17
C GLN A 158 19.42 -19.21 -10.45
N ALA A 159 20.73 -19.13 -10.72
CA ALA A 159 21.39 -17.90 -11.07
C ALA A 159 20.82 -17.28 -12.35
N ALA A 160 20.57 -18.09 -13.38
CA ALA A 160 19.93 -17.62 -14.61
C ALA A 160 18.51 -17.09 -14.35
N SER A 161 17.72 -17.80 -13.54
CA SER A 161 16.36 -17.36 -13.18
C SER A 161 16.35 -16.04 -12.41
N VAL A 162 17.32 -15.83 -11.49
CA VAL A 162 17.44 -14.58 -10.73
C VAL A 162 17.84 -13.43 -11.65
N GLU A 163 18.77 -13.64 -12.58
CA GLU A 163 19.16 -12.62 -13.55
C GLU A 163 18.02 -12.24 -14.50
N GLU A 164 17.22 -13.22 -14.94
CA GLU A 164 16.01 -12.96 -15.73
C GLU A 164 14.98 -12.15 -14.94
N ALA A 165 14.72 -12.51 -13.67
CA ALA A 165 13.81 -11.76 -12.81
C ALA A 165 14.29 -10.32 -12.57
N ARG A 166 15.60 -10.12 -12.35
CA ARG A 166 16.21 -8.78 -12.23
C ARG A 166 16.03 -7.95 -13.50
N ARG A 167 16.19 -8.58 -14.67
CA ARG A 167 15.99 -7.91 -15.94
C ARG A 167 14.52 -7.50 -16.14
N ALA A 168 13.57 -8.39 -15.84
CA ALA A 168 12.15 -8.09 -15.93
C ALA A 168 11.73 -6.93 -15.00
N LEU A 169 12.32 -6.86 -13.80
CA LEU A 169 12.10 -5.73 -12.88
C LEU A 169 12.60 -4.40 -13.47
N ARG A 170 13.82 -4.38 -14.04
CA ARG A 170 14.35 -3.18 -14.70
C ARG A 170 13.48 -2.72 -15.87
N GLU A 171 13.04 -3.64 -16.72
CA GLU A 171 12.15 -3.32 -17.86
C GLU A 171 10.80 -2.74 -17.38
N ARG A 172 10.28 -3.22 -16.24
CA ARG A 172 9.08 -2.66 -15.62
C ARG A 172 9.31 -1.27 -15.04
N GLU A 173 10.45 -1.04 -14.38
CA GLU A 173 10.83 0.26 -13.83
C GLU A 173 10.94 1.30 -14.95
N GLU A 174 11.63 0.97 -16.04
CA GLU A 174 11.74 1.83 -17.23
C GLU A 174 10.37 2.15 -17.85
N PHE A 175 9.48 1.16 -17.92
CA PHE A 175 8.11 1.39 -18.39
C PHE A 175 7.33 2.33 -17.46
N LEU A 176 7.46 2.16 -16.15
CA LEU A 176 6.80 3.03 -15.17
C LEU A 176 7.30 4.47 -15.28
N GLU A 177 8.60 4.69 -15.36
CA GLU A 177 9.21 6.02 -15.53
C GLU A 177 8.75 6.69 -16.83
N ALA A 178 8.71 5.93 -17.94
CA ALA A 178 8.19 6.44 -19.21
C ALA A 178 6.69 6.77 -19.14
N SER A 179 5.91 5.99 -18.37
CA SER A 179 4.48 6.23 -18.18
C SER A 179 4.22 7.45 -17.29
N GLU A 180 5.04 7.65 -16.26
CA GLU A 180 4.99 8.79 -15.35
C GLU A 180 5.32 10.08 -16.09
N THR A 181 6.38 10.08 -16.91
CA THR A 181 6.75 11.21 -17.76
C THR A 181 5.58 11.61 -18.69
N LYS A 182 4.97 10.64 -19.38
CA LYS A 182 3.80 10.89 -20.24
C LYS A 182 2.59 11.41 -19.47
N LEU A 183 2.40 10.97 -18.23
CA LEU A 183 1.33 11.46 -17.37
C LEU A 183 1.57 12.92 -17.01
N PHE A 184 2.80 13.28 -16.62
CA PHE A 184 3.17 14.67 -16.34
C PHE A 184 2.96 15.58 -17.55
N GLU A 185 3.38 15.17 -18.74
CA GLU A 185 3.15 15.92 -19.98
C GLU A 185 1.66 16.15 -20.24
N LYS A 186 0.83 15.12 -20.04
CA LYS A 186 -0.63 15.24 -20.20
C LYS A 186 -1.25 16.19 -19.18
N VAL A 187 -0.80 16.14 -17.92
CA VAL A 187 -1.28 17.04 -16.86
C VAL A 187 -0.91 18.48 -17.19
N GLN A 188 0.33 18.74 -17.62
CA GLN A 188 0.75 20.07 -18.07
C GLN A 188 -0.08 20.57 -19.26
N ALA A 189 -0.25 19.74 -20.29
CA ALA A 189 -1.07 20.09 -21.45
C ALA A 189 -2.55 20.32 -21.10
N GLN A 190 -3.07 19.65 -20.07
CA GLN A 190 -4.41 19.90 -19.57
C GLN A 190 -4.49 21.25 -18.85
N GLN A 191 -3.53 21.57 -17.98
CA GLN A 191 -3.47 22.86 -17.29
C GLN A 191 -3.37 24.03 -18.28
N GLU A 192 -2.54 23.91 -19.32
CA GLU A 192 -2.45 24.93 -20.36
C GLU A 192 -3.79 25.14 -21.09
N LYS A 193 -4.53 24.05 -21.36
CA LYS A 193 -5.87 24.13 -21.96
C LYS A 193 -6.90 24.74 -21.01
N GLU A 194 -6.82 24.44 -19.72
CA GLU A 194 -7.71 25.04 -18.71
C GLU A 194 -7.49 26.56 -18.68
N ILE A 195 -6.23 27.02 -18.64
CA ILE A 195 -5.88 28.45 -18.72
C ILE A 195 -6.38 29.07 -20.03
N GLU A 196 -6.22 28.41 -21.16
CA GLU A 196 -6.71 28.91 -22.45
C GLU A 196 -8.24 29.04 -22.47
N LEU A 197 -8.96 28.07 -21.90
CA LEU A 197 -10.41 28.12 -21.80
C LEU A 197 -10.87 29.25 -20.88
N GLU A 198 -10.22 29.44 -19.73
CA GLU A 198 -10.50 30.55 -18.81
C GLU A 198 -10.33 31.90 -19.51
N GLN A 199 -9.22 32.09 -20.24
CA GLN A 199 -8.98 33.31 -21.02
C GLN A 199 -10.06 33.53 -22.09
N ARG A 200 -10.46 32.47 -22.81
CA ARG A 200 -11.53 32.55 -23.81
C ARG A 200 -12.88 32.87 -23.16
N GLU A 201 -13.18 32.33 -21.99
CA GLU A 201 -14.39 32.64 -21.24
C GLU A 201 -14.41 34.10 -20.79
N GLU A 202 -13.30 34.63 -20.28
CA GLU A 202 -13.17 36.04 -19.92
C GLU A 202 -13.38 36.96 -21.12
N ASP A 203 -12.77 36.62 -22.26
CA ASP A 203 -12.94 37.35 -23.53
C ASP A 203 -14.40 37.34 -24.01
N LEU A 204 -15.08 36.20 -23.90
CA LEU A 204 -16.50 36.08 -24.26
C LEU A 204 -17.37 36.91 -23.32
N ARG A 205 -17.16 36.81 -22.00
CA ARG A 205 -17.88 37.63 -21.01
C ARG A 205 -17.67 39.12 -21.28
N ALA A 206 -16.45 39.54 -21.61
CA ALA A 206 -16.16 40.93 -21.96
C ALA A 206 -16.85 41.37 -23.26
N ARG A 207 -16.93 40.49 -24.28
CA ARG A 207 -17.68 40.76 -25.52
C ARG A 207 -19.18 40.85 -25.26
N GLU A 208 -19.76 39.91 -24.53
CA GLU A 208 -21.16 39.91 -24.14
C GLU A 208 -21.52 41.19 -23.38
N ARG A 209 -20.70 41.59 -22.41
CA ARG A 209 -20.90 42.84 -21.67
C ARG A 209 -20.89 44.06 -22.59
N ARG A 210 -19.94 44.17 -23.52
CA ARG A 210 -19.89 45.26 -24.51
C ARG A 210 -21.13 45.30 -25.41
N VAL A 211 -21.69 44.13 -25.77
CA VAL A 211 -22.94 44.06 -26.55
C VAL A 211 -24.11 44.58 -25.70
N ARG A 212 -24.25 44.11 -24.46
CA ARG A 212 -25.30 44.59 -23.54
C ARG A 212 -25.20 46.09 -23.26
N GLU A 213 -23.99 46.63 -23.10
CA GLU A 213 -23.76 48.07 -22.94
C GLU A 213 -24.21 48.87 -24.17
N ARG A 214 -23.96 48.36 -25.38
CA ARG A 214 -24.43 48.98 -26.63
C ARG A 214 -25.95 48.90 -26.77
N GLU A 215 -26.56 47.79 -26.37
CA GLU A 215 -28.03 47.63 -26.35
C GLU A 215 -28.68 48.59 -25.33
N ALA A 216 -28.12 48.68 -24.12
CA ALA A 216 -28.55 49.61 -23.09
C ALA A 216 -28.45 51.10 -23.51
N ALA A 217 -27.52 51.44 -24.40
CA ALA A 217 -27.41 52.81 -24.92
C ALA A 217 -28.59 53.19 -25.85
N VAL A 218 -29.30 52.21 -26.41
CA VAL A 218 -30.40 52.42 -27.37
C VAL A 218 -31.76 52.05 -26.77
N ASP A 219 -31.79 51.09 -25.83
CA ASP A 219 -33.02 50.62 -25.17
C ASP A 219 -33.00 50.93 -23.64
N PRO A 220 -33.91 51.79 -23.14
CA PRO A 220 -33.98 52.11 -21.72
C PRO A 220 -34.37 50.92 -20.83
N ALA A 221 -35.09 49.92 -21.34
CA ALA A 221 -35.43 48.72 -20.58
C ALA A 221 -34.18 47.85 -20.35
N ALA A 222 -33.34 47.70 -21.39
CA ALA A 222 -32.04 47.03 -21.29
C ALA A 222 -31.07 47.77 -20.35
N ALA A 223 -31.09 49.10 -20.33
CA ALA A 223 -30.29 49.90 -19.39
C ALA A 223 -30.66 49.67 -17.92
N ALA A 224 -31.96 49.62 -17.61
CA ALA A 224 -32.42 49.34 -16.26
C ALA A 224 -32.05 47.91 -15.81
N ALA A 225 -32.12 46.93 -16.71
CA ALA A 225 -31.73 45.56 -16.44
C ALA A 225 -30.23 45.43 -16.14
N LEU A 226 -29.36 46.07 -16.93
CA LEU A 226 -27.91 46.06 -16.71
C LEU A 226 -27.51 46.72 -15.38
N GLN A 227 -28.16 47.83 -15.01
CA GLN A 227 -27.93 48.48 -13.72
C GLN A 227 -28.37 47.62 -12.53
N ALA A 228 -29.48 46.90 -12.65
CA ALA A 228 -29.93 45.96 -11.63
C ALA A 228 -28.96 44.77 -11.47
N GLU A 229 -28.42 44.25 -12.57
CA GLU A 229 -27.41 43.18 -12.56
C GLU A 229 -26.11 43.64 -11.88
N ASP A 230 -25.58 44.82 -12.23
CA ASP A 230 -24.38 45.39 -11.61
C ASP A 230 -24.57 45.67 -10.11
N GLN A 231 -25.76 46.09 -9.68
CA GLN A 231 -26.08 46.28 -8.26
C GLN A 231 -26.18 44.95 -7.51
N ALA A 232 -26.78 43.92 -8.11
CA ALA A 232 -26.86 42.58 -7.53
C ALA A 232 -25.48 41.92 -7.42
N ALA A 233 -24.60 42.13 -8.39
CA ALA A 233 -23.22 41.64 -8.35
C ALA A 233 -22.43 42.25 -7.18
N LYS A 234 -22.54 43.58 -6.98
CA LYS A 234 -21.89 44.29 -5.85
C LYS A 234 -22.39 43.78 -4.49
N GLN A 235 -23.69 43.61 -4.32
CA GLN A 235 -24.26 43.08 -3.08
C GLN A 235 -23.81 41.64 -2.77
N ARG A 236 -23.54 40.84 -3.80
CA ARG A 236 -23.07 39.46 -3.63
C ARG A 236 -21.61 39.38 -3.18
N ASP A 237 -20.76 40.30 -3.64
CA ASP A 237 -19.36 40.37 -3.21
C ASP A 237 -19.24 40.92 -1.78
N GLU A 238 -20.08 41.89 -1.39
CA GLU A 238 -20.11 42.44 -0.02
C GLU A 238 -20.54 41.43 1.07
N PHE A 239 -21.17 40.31 0.69
CA PHE A 239 -21.62 39.26 1.61
C PHE A 239 -20.69 38.04 1.66
N LYS A 240 -19.58 38.05 0.90
CA LYS A 240 -18.62 36.95 0.80
C LYS A 240 -17.25 37.24 1.45
N GLU A 241 -17.03 38.45 1.98
CA GLU A 241 -15.98 38.75 2.97
C GLU A 241 -16.43 38.36 4.38
#